data_AF-A0A3M1Z2D9-F1
#
_entry.id   AF-A0A3M1Z2D9-F1
#
_cell.length_a   1.000
_cell.length_b   1.000
_cell.length_c   1.000
_cell.angle_alpha   90.00
_cell.angle_beta   90.00
_cell.angle_gamma   90.00
#
_symmetry.space_group_name_H-M   'P 1'
#
loop_
_entity.id
_entity.type
_entity.pdbx_description
1 polymer ?
#
loop_
_entity_poly.entity_id
_entity_poly.type
_entity_poly.pdbx_seq_one_letter_code
_entity_poly.pdbx_strand_id
1 'polypeptide(L)'
;MRYIHVVGPHEQFWAGGRYVHYIPDGSETYIEQWAIHRLPDDAFLIRVDRDGRQYDGHSILLEAWRSPDAEGGEIVRFDIHAFGQARDKVRQVRATYQVVDEMLHIGLSLNDAPREYTEMPLDNALLFPVLSPFLGEYLSALSMKGQSDVLRPKLSFDAPLAFTIERYTDKASYLKQDTLTCCGRVFNATAYSWQGDTAWVDETGTLLKIIDDDICRLELMDYARTGYHD
;
A
#
# COMPACT_ATOMS: atom_id res chain seq x y z
N MET A 1 -5.33 -11.63 10.34
CA MET A 1 -5.22 -11.17 8.95
C MET A 1 -5.93 -12.15 8.01
N ARG A 2 -6.82 -11.64 7.16
CA ARG A 2 -7.44 -12.34 6.03
C ARG A 2 -6.56 -12.21 4.78
N TYR A 3 -6.73 -13.11 3.81
CA TYR A 3 -5.92 -13.13 2.60
C TYR A 3 -6.77 -13.33 1.34
N ILE A 4 -6.28 -12.82 0.20
CA ILE A 4 -6.81 -13.18 -1.13
C ILE A 4 -6.35 -14.61 -1.47
N HIS A 5 -5.04 -14.86 -1.35
CA HIS A 5 -4.46 -16.19 -1.50
C HIS A 5 -3.75 -16.63 -0.22
N VAL A 6 -3.84 -17.91 0.11
CA VAL A 6 -3.14 -18.50 1.27
C VAL A 6 -1.64 -18.49 1.02
N VAL A 7 -0.84 -18.27 2.08
CA VAL A 7 0.62 -18.35 2.02
C VAL A 7 1.06 -19.73 1.52
N GLY A 8 1.80 -19.73 0.41
CA GLY A 8 2.32 -20.94 -0.22
C GLY A 8 3.51 -21.55 0.52
N PRO A 9 3.85 -22.82 0.24
CA PRO A 9 4.94 -23.53 0.92
C PRO A 9 6.34 -23.01 0.61
N HIS A 10 6.51 -22.20 -0.45
CA HIS A 10 7.79 -21.63 -0.87
C HIS A 10 7.93 -20.15 -0.52
N GLU A 11 6.95 -19.59 0.20
CA GLU A 11 6.97 -18.21 0.64
C GLU A 11 7.71 -18.10 1.99
N GLN A 12 8.79 -17.34 2.01
CA GLN A 12 9.52 -17.06 3.25
C GLN A 12 9.04 -15.73 3.85
N PHE A 13 8.49 -15.76 5.06
CA PHE A 13 8.15 -14.52 5.78
C PHE A 13 9.39 -13.61 5.88
N TRP A 14 9.23 -12.34 5.52
CA TRP A 14 10.29 -11.34 5.53
C TRP A 14 10.04 -10.25 6.57
N ALA A 15 8.85 -9.64 6.51
CA ALA A 15 8.42 -8.58 7.41
C ALA A 15 6.90 -8.57 7.57
N GLY A 16 6.39 -7.98 8.64
CA GLY A 16 4.96 -7.84 8.84
C GLY A 16 4.66 -6.91 10.00
N GLY A 17 3.45 -6.36 9.99
CA GLY A 17 3.07 -5.42 11.02
C GLY A 17 1.60 -5.05 11.04
N ARG A 18 1.29 -4.10 11.92
CA ARG A 18 -0.05 -3.56 12.08
C ARG A 18 -0.01 -2.04 12.18
N TYR A 19 -0.67 -1.36 11.25
CA TYR A 19 -0.93 0.07 11.34
C TYR A 19 -2.28 0.33 12.01
N VAL A 20 -2.31 1.38 12.82
CA VAL A 20 -3.54 1.96 13.36
C VAL A 20 -3.65 3.40 12.88
N HIS A 21 -4.81 3.75 12.34
CA HIS A 21 -5.11 5.09 11.84
C HIS A 21 -5.99 5.82 12.85
N TYR A 22 -5.63 7.05 13.18
CA TYR A 22 -6.33 7.88 14.15
C TYR A 22 -6.93 9.12 13.48
N ILE A 23 -8.15 9.50 13.88
CA ILE A 23 -8.75 10.81 13.55
C ILE A 23 -8.22 11.91 14.50
N PRO A 24 -8.49 13.21 14.23
CA PRO A 24 -7.94 14.32 15.02
C PRO A 24 -8.24 14.26 16.52
N ASP A 25 -9.37 13.66 16.91
CA ASP A 25 -9.74 13.50 18.31
C ASP A 25 -8.99 12.36 19.03
N GLY A 26 -8.12 11.65 18.32
CA GLY A 26 -7.32 10.54 18.82
C GLY A 26 -8.03 9.18 18.79
N SER A 27 -9.26 9.09 18.28
CA SER A 27 -9.97 7.81 18.14
C SER A 27 -9.44 7.01 16.97
N GLU A 28 -9.41 5.68 17.13
CA GLU A 28 -9.06 4.75 16.05
C GLU A 28 -10.13 4.75 14.95
N THR A 29 -9.70 4.62 13.70
CA THR A 29 -10.57 4.58 12.53
C THR A 29 -10.52 3.27 11.77
N TYR A 30 -9.36 2.66 11.57
CA TYR A 30 -9.24 1.34 10.97
C TYR A 30 -7.84 0.80 11.22
N ILE A 31 -7.73 -0.51 11.01
CA ILE A 31 -6.49 -1.25 11.22
C ILE A 31 -6.06 -1.83 9.88
N GLU A 32 -4.77 -1.75 9.58
CA GLU A 32 -4.15 -2.45 8.46
C GLU A 32 -3.16 -3.47 8.99
N GLN A 33 -3.48 -4.76 8.86
CA GLN A 33 -2.53 -5.84 9.09
C GLN A 33 -1.84 -6.19 7.78
N TRP A 34 -0.53 -6.40 7.79
CA TRP A 34 0.21 -6.70 6.58
C TRP A 34 1.36 -7.67 6.80
N ALA A 35 1.76 -8.33 5.72
CA ALA A 35 2.90 -9.23 5.70
C ALA A 35 3.57 -9.23 4.33
N ILE A 36 4.89 -9.30 4.33
CA ILE A 36 5.78 -9.38 3.17
C ILE A 36 6.44 -10.75 3.21
N HIS A 37 6.36 -11.46 2.10
CA HIS A 37 7.05 -12.74 1.91
C HIS A 37 8.00 -12.64 0.73
N ARG A 38 9.20 -13.19 0.87
CA ARG A 38 10.15 -13.36 -0.21
C ARG A 38 9.89 -14.68 -0.93
N LEU A 39 9.94 -14.64 -2.25
CA LEU A 39 9.84 -15.80 -3.14
C LEU A 39 11.23 -16.35 -3.50
N PRO A 40 11.33 -17.58 -4.05
CA PRO A 40 12.62 -18.19 -4.40
C PRO A 40 13.44 -17.44 -5.46
N ASP A 41 12.80 -16.58 -6.24
CA ASP A 41 13.38 -15.72 -7.27
C ASP A 41 13.68 -14.30 -6.74
N ASP A 42 13.58 -14.07 -5.43
CA ASP A 42 13.76 -12.78 -4.75
C ASP A 42 12.69 -11.73 -5.01
N ALA A 43 11.60 -12.11 -5.69
CA ALA A 43 10.40 -11.28 -5.74
C ALA A 43 9.73 -11.23 -4.35
N PHE A 44 8.90 -10.21 -4.13
CA PHE A 44 8.12 -10.08 -2.89
C PHE A 44 6.62 -10.17 -3.14
N LEU A 45 5.95 -10.89 -2.24
CA LEU A 45 4.51 -10.92 -2.08
C LEU A 45 4.12 -10.10 -0.86
N ILE A 46 3.43 -8.98 -1.10
CA ILE A 46 2.99 -8.06 -0.06
C ILE A 46 1.48 -8.20 0.09
N ARG A 47 1.01 -8.57 1.29
CA ARG A 47 -0.41 -8.75 1.59
C ARG A 47 -0.85 -7.72 2.61
N VAL A 48 -2.05 -7.19 2.44
CA VAL A 48 -2.66 -6.20 3.34
C VAL A 48 -4.12 -6.55 3.60
N ASP A 49 -4.52 -6.47 4.86
CA ASP A 49 -5.90 -6.57 5.33
C ASP A 49 -6.25 -5.28 6.06
N ARG A 50 -6.91 -4.37 5.34
CA ARG A 50 -7.54 -3.19 5.92
C ARG A 50 -8.93 -3.59 6.43
N ASP A 51 -9.10 -3.55 7.75
CA ASP A 51 -10.36 -3.83 8.42
C ASP A 51 -10.94 -2.57 9.07
N GLY A 52 -11.83 -1.91 8.34
CA GLY A 52 -12.62 -0.77 8.82
C GLY A 52 -14.07 -1.14 9.15
N ARG A 53 -14.43 -2.43 9.19
CA ARG A 53 -15.85 -2.87 9.30
C ARG A 53 -16.57 -2.32 10.53
N GLN A 54 -15.85 -2.12 11.63
CA GLN A 54 -16.42 -1.57 12.87
C GLN A 54 -16.51 -0.04 12.88
N TYR A 55 -15.89 0.64 11.92
CA TYR A 55 -15.68 2.08 11.93
C TYR A 55 -16.30 2.78 10.71
N ASP A 56 -15.81 2.50 9.49
CA ASP A 56 -16.32 3.07 8.23
C ASP A 56 -17.27 2.12 7.48
N GLY A 57 -17.32 0.84 7.90
CA GLY A 57 -18.13 -0.20 7.27
C GLY A 57 -17.46 -0.81 6.03
N HIS A 58 -16.20 -0.48 5.76
CA HIS A 58 -15.43 -0.92 4.61
C HIS A 58 -14.34 -1.92 5.01
N SER A 59 -13.95 -2.74 4.05
CA SER A 59 -12.80 -3.63 4.18
C SER A 59 -12.11 -3.81 2.84
N ILE A 60 -10.78 -3.87 2.86
CA ILE A 60 -9.98 -4.05 1.65
C ILE A 60 -8.93 -5.13 1.93
N LEU A 61 -8.90 -6.16 1.11
CA LEU A 61 -7.78 -7.09 0.99
C LEU A 61 -7.00 -6.71 -0.25
N LEU A 62 -5.68 -6.64 -0.13
CA LEU A 62 -4.78 -6.33 -1.22
C LEU A 62 -3.61 -7.32 -1.21
N GLU A 63 -3.25 -7.83 -2.38
CA GLU A 63 -2.06 -8.64 -2.58
C GLU A 63 -1.27 -8.09 -3.76
N ALA A 64 0.01 -7.78 -3.55
CA ALA A 64 0.88 -7.19 -4.56
C ALA A 64 2.13 -8.04 -4.79
N TRP A 65 2.55 -8.09 -6.04
CA TRP A 65 3.82 -8.65 -6.49
C TRP A 65 4.77 -7.51 -6.79
N ARG A 66 5.93 -7.56 -6.14
CA ARG A 66 7.06 -6.68 -6.41
C ARG A 66 8.16 -7.49 -7.08
N SER A 67 8.71 -6.98 -8.18
CA SER A 67 9.85 -7.61 -8.85
C SER A 67 11.07 -7.66 -7.94
N PRO A 68 12.05 -8.55 -8.20
CA PRO A 68 13.33 -8.53 -7.50
C PRO A 68 14.02 -7.16 -7.63
N ASP A 69 14.84 -6.78 -6.64
CA ASP A 69 15.61 -5.53 -6.70
C ASP A 69 16.56 -5.48 -7.92
N ALA A 70 17.08 -6.64 -8.32
CA ALA A 70 17.92 -6.77 -9.52
C ALA A 70 17.18 -6.44 -10.83
N GLU A 71 15.84 -6.48 -10.81
CA GLU A 71 14.95 -6.14 -11.93
C GLU A 71 14.27 -4.79 -11.74
N GLY A 72 14.70 -3.99 -10.77
CA GLY A 72 14.19 -2.64 -10.50
C GLY A 72 13.33 -2.52 -9.24
N GLY A 73 12.86 -3.63 -8.66
CA GLY A 73 12.13 -3.61 -7.39
C GLY A 73 10.80 -2.88 -7.45
N GLU A 74 10.05 -3.02 -8.55
CA GLU A 74 8.81 -2.28 -8.80
C GLU A 74 7.56 -3.15 -8.55
N ILE A 75 6.44 -2.52 -8.20
CA ILE A 75 5.15 -3.21 -8.17
C ILE A 75 4.70 -3.50 -9.60
N VAL A 76 4.68 -4.77 -9.97
CA VAL A 76 4.31 -5.23 -11.32
C VAL A 76 2.88 -5.75 -11.38
N ARG A 77 2.29 -6.11 -10.24
CA ARG A 77 0.89 -6.54 -10.14
C ARG A 77 0.34 -6.29 -8.76
N PHE A 78 -0.93 -5.94 -8.66
CA PHE A 78 -1.68 -6.14 -7.43
C PHE A 78 -3.15 -6.47 -7.68
N ASP A 79 -3.72 -7.25 -6.77
CA ASP A 79 -5.11 -7.66 -6.72
C ASP A 79 -5.80 -7.02 -5.52
N ILE A 80 -7.04 -6.57 -5.70
CA ILE A 80 -7.87 -5.99 -4.64
C ILE A 80 -9.19 -6.74 -4.55
N HIS A 81 -9.53 -7.19 -3.34
CA HIS A 81 -10.89 -7.60 -2.96
C HIS A 81 -11.42 -6.63 -1.89
N ALA A 82 -12.41 -5.81 -2.25
CA ALA A 82 -12.97 -4.82 -1.34
C ALA A 82 -14.47 -5.03 -1.08
N PHE A 83 -14.89 -4.69 0.13
CA PHE A 83 -16.25 -4.86 0.63
C PHE A 83 -16.75 -3.55 1.21
N GLY A 84 -17.90 -3.09 0.72
CA GLY A 84 -18.59 -1.91 1.22
C GLY A 84 -19.78 -2.22 2.11
N GLN A 85 -20.38 -1.17 2.66
CA GLN A 85 -21.53 -1.24 3.54
C GLN A 85 -22.84 -1.28 2.74
N ALA A 86 -23.95 -1.61 3.41
CA ALA A 86 -25.25 -1.80 2.77
C ALA A 86 -25.75 -0.57 1.98
N ARG A 87 -25.38 0.64 2.41
CA ARG A 87 -25.78 1.91 1.78
C ARG A 87 -24.91 2.32 0.58
N ASP A 88 -23.77 1.67 0.36
CA ASP A 88 -22.89 2.02 -0.75
C ASP A 88 -23.48 1.55 -2.09
N LYS A 89 -23.18 2.31 -3.16
CA LYS A 89 -23.56 1.95 -4.53
C LYS A 89 -22.81 0.70 -4.99
N VAL A 90 -21.55 0.57 -4.57
CA VAL A 90 -20.72 -0.61 -4.80
C VAL A 90 -20.46 -1.28 -3.45
N ARG A 91 -20.83 -2.55 -3.33
CA ARG A 91 -20.69 -3.36 -2.10
C ARG A 91 -19.60 -4.39 -2.19
N GLN A 92 -19.24 -4.82 -3.40
CA GLN A 92 -18.19 -5.79 -3.63
C GLN A 92 -17.37 -5.37 -4.84
N VAL A 93 -16.05 -5.44 -4.71
CA VAL A 93 -15.09 -5.15 -5.77
C VAL A 93 -14.09 -6.28 -5.87
N ARG A 94 -13.79 -6.69 -7.11
CA ARG A 94 -12.61 -7.48 -7.45
C ARG A 94 -11.86 -6.77 -8.56
N ALA A 95 -10.63 -6.39 -8.31
CA ALA A 95 -9.78 -5.69 -9.27
C ALA A 95 -8.41 -6.36 -9.38
N THR A 96 -7.84 -6.36 -10.58
CA THR A 96 -6.43 -6.70 -10.85
C THR A 96 -5.82 -5.60 -11.67
N TYR A 97 -4.62 -5.18 -11.30
CA TYR A 97 -3.81 -4.21 -11.99
C TYR A 97 -2.47 -4.88 -12.26
N GLN A 98 -2.08 -5.00 -13.53
CA GLN A 98 -0.88 -5.73 -13.92
C GLN A 98 -0.14 -4.96 -15.01
N VAL A 99 1.18 -4.83 -14.85
CA VAL A 99 2.06 -4.26 -15.86
C VAL A 99 2.59 -5.38 -16.76
N VAL A 100 2.39 -5.25 -18.06
CA VAL A 100 2.95 -6.12 -19.11
C VAL A 100 3.37 -5.22 -20.27
N ASP A 101 4.60 -5.34 -20.75
CA ASP A 101 5.12 -4.58 -21.90
C ASP A 101 4.80 -3.07 -21.84
N GLU A 102 5.08 -2.43 -20.68
CA GLU A 102 4.82 -1.01 -20.40
C GLU A 102 3.33 -0.58 -20.44
N MET A 103 2.41 -1.55 -20.47
CA MET A 103 0.97 -1.34 -20.41
C MET A 103 0.42 -1.77 -19.05
N LEU A 104 -0.43 -0.93 -18.47
CA LEU A 104 -1.22 -1.29 -17.30
C LEU A 104 -2.53 -1.94 -17.76
N HIS A 105 -2.64 -3.24 -17.54
CA HIS A 105 -3.87 -4.01 -17.73
C HIS A 105 -4.70 -3.99 -16.44
N ILE A 106 -5.95 -3.59 -16.57
CA ILE A 106 -6.89 -3.44 -15.47
C ILE A 106 -8.07 -4.36 -15.73
N GLY A 107 -8.39 -5.24 -14.79
CA GLY A 107 -9.62 -6.00 -14.80
C GLY A 107 -10.45 -5.69 -13.57
N LEU A 108 -11.69 -5.23 -13.73
CA LEU A 108 -12.55 -4.74 -12.66
C LEU A 108 -13.94 -5.40 -12.69
N SER A 109 -14.41 -5.88 -11.55
CA SER A 109 -15.79 -6.38 -11.36
C SER A 109 -16.40 -5.74 -10.13
N LEU A 110 -17.60 -5.19 -10.28
CA LEU A 110 -18.36 -4.48 -9.25
C LEU A 110 -19.70 -5.18 -9.02
N ASN A 111 -20.09 -5.45 -7.77
CA ASN A 111 -21.38 -6.07 -7.41
C ASN A 111 -21.74 -7.34 -8.22
N ASP A 112 -20.75 -8.22 -8.44
CA ASP A 112 -20.89 -9.44 -9.25
C ASP A 112 -21.25 -9.21 -10.73
N ALA A 113 -21.14 -7.98 -11.23
CA ALA A 113 -21.24 -7.68 -12.66
C ALA A 113 -20.08 -8.34 -13.43
N PRO A 114 -20.27 -8.59 -14.75
CA PRO A 114 -19.20 -9.06 -15.62
C PRO A 114 -17.93 -8.21 -15.47
N ARG A 115 -16.78 -8.86 -15.58
CA ARG A 115 -15.49 -8.19 -15.47
C ARG A 115 -15.25 -7.31 -16.69
N GLU A 116 -15.01 -6.03 -16.45
CA GLU A 116 -14.57 -5.07 -17.45
C GLU A 116 -13.05 -5.06 -17.53
N TYR A 117 -12.53 -4.88 -18.74
CA TYR A 117 -11.11 -4.84 -19.01
C TYR A 117 -10.74 -3.52 -19.68
N THR A 118 -9.73 -2.87 -19.14
CA THR A 118 -9.19 -1.61 -19.65
C THR A 118 -7.68 -1.72 -19.67
N GLU A 119 -7.07 -1.09 -20.67
CA GLU A 119 -5.62 -1.01 -20.79
C GLU A 119 -5.23 0.44 -20.96
N MET A 120 -4.09 0.82 -20.40
CA MET A 120 -3.52 2.14 -20.61
C MET A 120 -1.99 2.10 -20.56
N PRO A 121 -1.30 2.99 -21.28
CA PRO A 121 0.14 3.12 -21.17
C PRO A 121 0.57 3.46 -19.73
N LEU A 122 1.69 2.88 -19.28
CA LEU A 122 2.32 3.26 -18.01
C LEU A 122 3.08 4.57 -18.15
N ASP A 123 3.72 4.84 -19.30
CA ASP A 123 4.50 6.05 -19.59
C ASP A 123 5.53 6.43 -18.51
N ASN A 124 6.23 5.43 -17.95
CA ASN A 124 7.16 5.59 -16.82
C ASN A 124 6.52 6.06 -15.49
N ALA A 125 5.18 6.09 -15.41
CA ALA A 125 4.48 6.41 -14.17
C ALA A 125 4.73 5.33 -13.10
N LEU A 126 4.72 5.74 -11.83
CA LEU A 126 4.78 4.81 -10.71
C LEU A 126 3.41 4.18 -10.47
N LEU A 127 3.38 2.87 -10.29
CA LEU A 127 2.17 2.16 -9.87
C LEU A 127 2.09 2.10 -8.34
N PHE A 128 1.07 2.71 -7.75
CA PHE A 128 0.92 2.80 -6.29
C PHE A 128 -0.39 2.14 -5.81
N PRO A 129 -0.35 1.05 -5.02
CA PRO A 129 -1.56 0.35 -4.56
C PRO A 129 -2.41 1.05 -3.47
N VAL A 130 -1.96 2.21 -2.96
CA VAL A 130 -2.70 3.09 -2.01
C VAL A 130 -3.05 2.45 -0.66
N LEU A 131 -2.13 1.67 -0.08
CA LEU A 131 -2.20 1.26 1.33
C LEU A 131 -0.86 1.51 2.01
N SER A 132 -0.89 1.65 3.34
CA SER A 132 0.25 2.12 4.13
C SER A 132 1.54 1.30 3.97
N PRO A 133 1.50 -0.05 3.85
CA PRO A 133 2.71 -0.84 3.63
C PRO A 133 3.50 -0.46 2.37
N PHE A 134 2.85 0.14 1.38
CA PHE A 134 3.49 0.54 0.11
C PHE A 134 4.04 1.96 0.14
N LEU A 135 3.71 2.75 1.16
CA LEU A 135 4.01 4.18 1.15
C LEU A 135 5.51 4.43 1.24
N GLY A 136 6.26 3.68 2.04
CA GLY A 136 7.70 3.95 2.20
C GLY A 136 8.50 3.75 0.91
N GLU A 137 8.24 2.66 0.17
CA GLU A 137 8.83 2.44 -1.16
C GLU A 137 8.40 3.53 -2.16
N TYR A 138 7.11 3.89 -2.17
CA TYR A 138 6.58 4.95 -3.02
C TYR A 138 7.27 6.30 -2.78
N LEU A 139 7.45 6.71 -1.52
CA LEU A 139 8.12 7.96 -1.15
C LEU A 139 9.60 7.93 -1.51
N SER A 140 10.28 6.80 -1.29
CA SER A 140 11.66 6.63 -1.72
C SER A 140 11.79 6.80 -3.24
N ALA A 141 10.95 6.12 -4.03
CA ALA A 141 10.93 6.22 -5.49
C ALA A 141 10.67 7.66 -5.97
N LEU A 142 9.67 8.34 -5.39
CA LEU A 142 9.39 9.74 -5.70
C LEU A 142 10.56 10.65 -5.36
N SER A 143 11.23 10.44 -4.22
CA SER A 143 12.37 11.28 -3.82
C SER A 143 13.57 11.16 -4.75
N MET A 144 13.79 9.98 -5.33
CA MET A 144 14.86 9.75 -6.30
C MET A 144 14.51 10.36 -7.66
N LYS A 145 13.24 10.28 -8.09
CA LYS A 145 12.76 10.88 -9.34
C LYS A 145 12.51 12.40 -9.23
N GLY A 146 12.36 12.92 -8.02
CA GLY A 146 11.96 14.29 -7.71
C GLY A 146 10.45 14.53 -7.90
N GLN A 147 9.96 14.33 -9.12
CA GLN A 147 8.55 14.44 -9.48
C GLN A 147 8.22 13.37 -10.53
N SER A 148 7.10 12.66 -10.36
CA SER A 148 6.69 11.60 -11.28
C SER A 148 5.18 11.59 -11.45
N ASP A 149 4.73 11.11 -12.60
CA ASP A 149 3.35 10.64 -12.75
C ASP A 149 3.17 9.37 -11.93
N VAL A 150 1.97 9.22 -11.39
CA VAL A 150 1.56 8.14 -10.50
C VAL A 150 0.21 7.63 -10.97
N LEU A 151 0.11 6.31 -11.12
CA LEU A 151 -1.13 5.58 -11.35
C LEU A 151 -1.55 4.90 -10.06
N ARG A 152 -2.78 5.17 -9.63
CA ARG A 152 -3.33 4.53 -8.43
C ARG A 152 -4.82 4.25 -8.53
N PRO A 153 -5.35 3.21 -7.88
CA PRO A 153 -6.78 2.97 -7.81
C PRO A 153 -7.47 4.02 -6.93
N LYS A 154 -8.62 4.51 -7.36
CA LYS A 154 -9.54 5.26 -6.51
C LYS A 154 -10.25 4.31 -5.54
N LEU A 155 -9.77 4.21 -4.31
CA LEU A 155 -10.38 3.38 -3.26
C LEU A 155 -11.72 3.97 -2.78
N SER A 156 -12.73 3.93 -3.64
CA SER A 156 -14.07 4.48 -3.43
C SER A 156 -15.12 3.42 -3.71
N PHE A 157 -16.21 3.46 -2.96
CA PHE A 157 -17.39 2.61 -3.17
C PHE A 157 -18.52 3.34 -3.92
N ASP A 158 -18.22 4.51 -4.49
CA ASP A 158 -19.14 5.31 -5.29
C ASP A 158 -18.98 5.04 -6.79
N ALA A 159 -20.06 4.61 -7.44
CA ALA A 159 -20.13 4.53 -8.89
C ALA A 159 -20.26 5.93 -9.53
N PRO A 160 -19.63 6.19 -10.69
CA PRO A 160 -18.91 5.22 -11.55
C PRO A 160 -17.38 5.14 -11.30
N LEU A 161 -16.85 5.79 -10.26
CA LEU A 161 -15.40 5.94 -10.07
C LEU A 161 -14.77 4.86 -9.19
N ALA A 162 -15.57 3.93 -8.68
CA ALA A 162 -15.13 2.88 -7.77
C ALA A 162 -13.98 2.06 -8.35
N PHE A 163 -12.79 2.21 -7.75
CA PHE A 163 -11.57 1.45 -8.08
C PHE A 163 -11.09 1.64 -9.54
N THR A 164 -11.56 2.68 -10.23
CA THR A 164 -10.93 3.13 -11.48
C THR A 164 -9.53 3.67 -11.21
N ILE A 165 -8.62 3.58 -12.18
CA ILE A 165 -7.30 4.19 -12.08
C ILE A 165 -7.39 5.71 -12.25
N GLU A 166 -6.64 6.43 -11.42
CA GLU A 166 -6.33 7.83 -11.63
C GLU A 166 -4.85 8.02 -11.92
N ARG A 167 -4.57 8.96 -12.83
CA ARG A 167 -3.22 9.48 -13.08
C ARG A 167 -3.13 10.89 -12.51
N TYR A 168 -2.09 11.14 -11.73
CA TYR A 168 -1.74 12.46 -11.24
C TYR A 168 -0.23 12.56 -11.06
N THR A 169 0.27 13.79 -10.93
CA THR A 169 1.69 14.02 -10.68
C THR A 169 1.91 14.23 -9.18
N ASP A 170 2.89 13.55 -8.61
CA ASP A 170 3.24 13.65 -7.19
C ASP A 170 4.75 13.89 -7.01
N LYS A 171 5.13 14.26 -5.79
CA LYS A 171 6.52 14.48 -5.40
C LYS A 171 6.73 14.18 -3.91
N ALA A 172 7.91 13.67 -3.60
CA ALA A 172 8.40 13.56 -2.24
C ALA A 172 9.82 14.12 -2.19
N SER A 173 10.20 14.72 -1.07
CA SER A 173 11.55 15.26 -0.88
C SER A 173 12.21 14.58 0.29
N TYR A 174 13.45 14.11 0.12
CA TYR A 174 14.29 13.72 1.25
C TYR A 174 14.49 14.91 2.19
N LEU A 175 14.34 14.69 3.50
CA LEU A 175 14.59 15.69 4.53
C LEU A 175 15.88 15.40 5.29
N LYS A 176 15.95 14.23 5.92
CA LYS A 176 17.07 13.82 6.78
C LYS A 176 17.07 12.31 7.04
N GLN A 177 18.21 11.81 7.49
CA GLN A 177 18.31 10.56 8.23
C GLN A 177 18.23 10.87 9.72
N ASP A 178 17.51 10.05 10.46
CA ASP A 178 17.28 10.19 11.90
C ASP A 178 17.11 8.81 12.54
N THR A 179 16.99 8.77 13.86
CA THR A 179 16.51 7.59 14.59
C THR A 179 15.10 7.82 15.09
N LEU A 180 14.22 6.84 14.91
CA LEU A 180 12.84 6.89 15.42
C LEU A 180 12.61 5.74 16.40
N THR A 181 12.02 6.05 17.55
CA THR A 181 11.49 5.01 18.44
C THR A 181 10.06 4.66 18.03
N CYS A 182 9.84 3.41 17.66
CA CYS A 182 8.55 2.87 17.22
C CYS A 182 8.40 1.45 17.78
N CYS A 183 7.20 1.01 18.19
CA CYS A 183 6.99 -0.33 18.75
C CYS A 183 7.96 -0.71 19.91
N GLY A 184 8.41 0.28 20.71
CA GLY A 184 9.39 0.06 21.78
C GLY A 184 10.83 -0.21 21.32
N ARG A 185 11.14 -0.07 20.03
CA ARG A 185 12.45 -0.28 19.41
C ARG A 185 12.94 0.99 18.72
N VAL A 186 14.25 1.13 18.54
CA VAL A 186 14.87 2.24 17.82
C VAL A 186 15.25 1.78 16.42
N PHE A 187 14.82 2.54 15.42
CA PHE A 187 15.10 2.29 14.01
C PHE A 187 15.91 3.42 13.41
N ASN A 188 16.83 3.08 12.50
CA ASN A 188 17.35 4.05 11.54
C ASN A 188 16.23 4.37 10.55
N ALA A 189 15.91 5.64 10.40
CA ALA A 189 14.79 6.09 9.58
C ALA A 189 15.21 7.23 8.65
N THR A 190 14.67 7.22 7.44
CA THR A 190 14.72 8.32 6.50
C THR A 190 13.41 9.09 6.58
N ALA A 191 13.49 10.40 6.78
CA ALA A 191 12.34 11.29 6.78
C ALA A 191 12.14 11.90 5.38
N TYR A 192 10.91 11.86 4.89
CA TYR A 192 10.47 12.47 3.64
C TYR A 192 9.39 13.52 3.91
N SER A 193 9.41 14.62 3.14
CA SER A 193 8.27 15.52 3.03
C SER A 193 7.41 15.08 1.85
N TRP A 194 6.11 14.92 2.10
CA TRP A 194 5.13 14.49 1.10
C TRP A 194 3.77 15.13 1.39
N GLN A 195 3.22 15.86 0.43
CA GLN A 195 1.91 16.54 0.56
C GLN A 195 1.76 17.51 1.75
N GLY A 196 2.87 17.99 2.31
CA GLY A 196 2.88 18.83 3.52
C GLY A 196 3.23 18.04 4.79
N ASP A 197 3.09 16.72 4.75
CA ASP A 197 3.36 15.82 5.87
C ASP A 197 4.83 15.44 5.95
N THR A 198 5.22 14.91 7.11
CA THR A 198 6.48 14.19 7.28
C THR A 198 6.22 12.71 7.49
N ALA A 199 6.85 11.87 6.66
CA ALA A 199 6.80 10.42 6.77
C ALA A 199 8.19 9.86 7.10
N TRP A 200 8.24 8.94 8.05
CA TRP A 200 9.46 8.23 8.45
C TRP A 200 9.41 6.81 7.95
N VAL A 201 10.46 6.40 7.24
CA VAL A 201 10.57 5.09 6.59
C VAL A 201 11.87 4.43 7.05
N ASP A 202 11.83 3.16 7.43
CA ASP A 202 13.04 2.45 7.81
C ASP A 202 13.91 2.08 6.59
N GLU A 203 15.07 1.47 6.85
CA GLU A 203 16.00 1.00 5.82
C GLU A 203 15.43 -0.04 4.84
N THR A 204 14.27 -0.64 5.13
CA THR A 204 13.59 -1.61 4.26
C THR A 204 12.53 -1.00 3.38
N GLY A 205 12.27 0.29 3.50
CA GLY A 205 11.11 0.90 2.86
C GLY A 205 9.82 0.73 3.65
N THR A 206 9.86 0.24 4.90
CA THR A 206 8.67 0.13 5.76
C THR A 206 8.36 1.48 6.39
N LEU A 207 7.13 1.94 6.22
CA LEU A 207 6.63 3.14 6.88
C LEU A 207 6.57 2.93 8.41
N LEU A 208 7.22 3.79 9.18
CA LEU A 208 7.18 3.73 10.64
C LEU A 208 6.11 4.66 11.22
N LYS A 209 6.00 5.87 10.63
CA LYS A 209 5.14 6.94 11.12
C LYS A 209 4.84 7.95 10.04
N ILE A 210 3.65 8.54 10.05
CA ILE A 210 3.35 9.80 9.37
C ILE A 210 2.84 10.79 10.42
N ILE A 211 3.31 12.03 10.34
CA ILE A 211 2.75 13.17 11.06
C ILE A 211 2.17 14.12 10.01
N ASP A 212 0.84 14.17 9.98
CA ASP A 212 0.04 15.22 9.36
C ASP A 212 -0.25 16.26 10.46
N ASP A 213 -0.01 17.54 10.16
CA ASP A 213 -0.17 18.62 11.13
C ASP A 213 -1.63 18.88 11.54
N ASP A 214 -2.63 18.36 10.80
CA ASP A 214 -4.04 18.74 11.02
C ASP A 214 -5.09 17.60 11.04
N ILE A 215 -4.84 16.40 10.47
CA ILE A 215 -5.99 15.50 10.15
C ILE A 215 -5.84 14.04 10.59
N CYS A 216 -4.70 13.37 10.39
CA CYS A 216 -4.59 11.94 10.68
C CYS A 216 -3.20 11.52 11.19
N ARG A 217 -3.15 10.75 12.27
CA ARG A 217 -1.91 10.08 12.70
C ARG A 217 -1.94 8.62 12.25
N LEU A 218 -0.87 8.17 11.61
CA LEU A 218 -0.65 6.77 11.27
C LEU A 218 0.55 6.26 12.06
N GLU A 219 0.35 5.19 12.83
CA GLU A 219 1.40 4.57 13.62
C GLU A 219 1.50 3.07 13.38
N LEU A 220 2.74 2.61 13.20
CA LEU A 220 3.06 1.19 13.27
C LEU A 220 3.05 0.76 14.74
N MET A 221 2.16 -0.17 15.08
CA MET A 221 1.95 -0.64 16.46
C MET A 221 2.67 -1.96 16.75
N ASP A 222 2.75 -2.82 15.75
CA ASP A 222 3.44 -4.10 15.80
C ASP A 222 4.34 -4.23 14.57
N TYR A 223 5.60 -4.61 14.76
CA TYR A 223 6.54 -4.82 13.66
C TYR A 223 7.45 -6.03 13.92
N ALA A 224 7.41 -6.99 13.00
CA ALA A 224 8.24 -8.19 12.98
C ALA A 224 9.01 -8.28 11.66
N ARG A 225 10.28 -8.69 11.73
CA ARG A 225 11.17 -8.84 10.58
C ARG A 225 12.13 -10.01 10.79
N THR A 226 12.39 -10.81 9.76
CA THR A 226 13.43 -11.85 9.81
C THR A 226 14.83 -11.25 9.75
N GLY A 227 15.76 -11.77 10.55
CA GLY A 227 17.15 -11.31 10.58
C GLY A 227 17.43 -10.15 11.53
N TYR A 228 16.39 -9.57 12.14
CA TYR A 228 16.51 -8.75 13.35
C TYR A 228 16.34 -9.67 14.56
N HIS A 229 17.46 -10.20 15.05
CA HIS A 229 17.51 -10.81 16.38
C HIS A 229 17.91 -9.71 17.37
N ASP A 230 17.03 -9.42 18.32
CA ASP A 230 17.36 -8.63 19.52
C ASP A 230 18.48 -9.31 20.33
#